data_AF-A0A3S5DH57-F1
#
_entry.id   AF-A0A3S5DH57-F1
#
_cell.length_a   1.000
_cell.length_b   1.000
_cell.length_c   1.000
_cell.angle_alpha   90.00
_cell.angle_beta   90.00
_cell.angle_gamma   90.00
#
_symmetry.space_group_name_H-M   'P 1'
#
loop_
_entity.id
_entity.type
_entity.pdbx_description
1 polymer ?
#
loop_
_entity_poly.entity_id
_entity_poly.type
_entity_poly.pdbx_seq_one_letter_code
_entity_poly.pdbx_strand_id
1 'polypeptide(L)'
;MLIYRRLHGTLAAEFIAECALEDVVDKIFVDEAVNELHTIQDMLRWAVSRFSAANIWYGHGTDNPWDEAVQLVLPSLYLPLDIPEDMRTARLTSSEKHRIVERVIRRVNERIPSPI
;
A
#
# COMPACT_ATOMS: atom_id res chain seq x y z
N MET A 1 -30.54 -11.45 -15.99
CA MET A 1 -30.31 -10.28 -16.87
C MET A 1 -28.81 -10.24 -17.14
N LEU A 2 -28.25 -11.03 -18.05
CA LEU A 2 -28.10 -10.76 -19.50
C LEU A 2 -27.81 -9.26 -19.71
N ILE A 3 -26.58 -8.84 -20.04
CA ILE A 3 -26.03 -8.88 -21.40
C ILE A 3 -24.49 -9.09 -21.38
N TYR A 4 -24.00 -10.26 -21.80
CA TYR A 4 -22.63 -10.44 -22.31
C TYR A 4 -22.73 -10.58 -23.83
N ARG A 5 -22.57 -9.46 -24.56
CA ARG A 5 -22.60 -9.44 -26.03
C ARG A 5 -21.31 -8.80 -26.55
N ARG A 6 -20.37 -9.66 -26.95
CA ARG A 6 -19.33 -9.51 -27.98
C ARG A 6 -19.13 -8.09 -28.56
N LEU A 7 -18.03 -7.43 -28.17
CA LEU A 7 -17.33 -6.36 -28.89
C LEU A 7 -15.82 -6.63 -28.74
N HIS A 8 -15.19 -7.30 -29.71
CA HIS A 8 -14.35 -6.71 -30.76
C HIS A 8 -13.15 -5.89 -30.24
N GLY A 9 -11.97 -6.54 -30.17
CA GLY A 9 -10.61 -6.02 -30.42
C GLY A 9 -10.06 -4.81 -29.64
N THR A 10 -10.80 -3.71 -29.58
CA THR A 10 -10.35 -2.41 -29.08
C THR A 10 -10.30 -2.36 -27.55
N LEU A 11 -11.24 -3.05 -26.90
CA LEU A 11 -11.37 -3.07 -25.44
C LEU A 11 -10.20 -3.79 -24.74
N ALA A 12 -9.55 -4.74 -25.41
CA ALA A 12 -8.35 -5.40 -24.88
C ALA A 12 -7.15 -4.46 -24.89
N ALA A 13 -7.00 -3.61 -25.91
CA ALA A 13 -5.91 -2.63 -25.98
C ALA A 13 -6.12 -1.48 -24.98
N GLU A 14 -7.36 -1.02 -24.80
CA GLU A 14 -7.72 -0.03 -23.78
C GLU A 14 -7.53 -0.57 -22.36
N PHE A 15 -7.94 -1.82 -22.10
CA PHE A 15 -7.71 -2.48 -20.80
C PHE A 15 -6.22 -2.72 -20.52
N ILE A 16 -5.43 -3.12 -21.52
CA ILE A 16 -3.98 -3.26 -21.38
C ILE A 16 -3.33 -1.89 -21.12
N ALA A 17 -3.80 -0.83 -21.76
CA ALA A 17 -3.30 0.52 -21.53
C ALA A 17 -3.67 1.03 -20.13
N GLU A 18 -4.87 0.74 -19.63
CA GLU A 18 -5.33 1.14 -18.29
C GLU A 18 -4.54 0.40 -17.20
N CYS A 19 -4.35 -0.92 -17.30
CA CYS A 19 -3.47 -1.67 -16.40
C CYS A 19 -2.01 -1.20 -16.48
N ALA A 20 -1.49 -0.92 -17.67
CA ALA A 20 -0.12 -0.42 -17.82
C ALA A 20 0.05 0.99 -17.23
N LEU A 21 -0.98 1.83 -17.28
CA LEU A 21 -0.97 3.14 -16.63
C LEU A 21 -1.05 2.99 -15.11
N GLU A 22 -1.86 2.08 -14.57
CA GLU A 22 -1.87 1.75 -13.15
C GLU A 22 -0.49 1.28 -12.68
N ASP A 23 0.15 0.35 -13.40
CA ASP A 23 1.49 -0.15 -13.09
C ASP A 23 2.57 0.96 -13.11
N VAL A 24 2.48 1.88 -14.08
CA VAL A 24 3.41 3.02 -14.20
C VAL A 24 3.19 4.03 -13.08
N VAL A 25 1.93 4.33 -12.75
CA VAL A 25 1.56 5.25 -11.67
C VAL A 25 1.99 4.69 -10.32
N ASP A 26 1.76 3.40 -10.07
CA ASP A 26 2.24 2.73 -8.86
C ASP A 26 3.75 2.79 -8.76
N LYS A 27 4.47 2.59 -9.87
CA LYS A 27 5.93 2.70 -9.90
C LYS A 27 6.45 4.12 -9.58
N ILE A 28 5.79 5.17 -10.07
CA ILE A 28 6.14 6.56 -9.74
C ILE A 28 5.99 6.81 -8.24
N PHE A 29 4.86 6.39 -7.65
CA PHE A 29 4.61 6.54 -6.22
C PHE A 29 5.60 5.73 -5.37
N VAL A 30 6.05 4.57 -5.86
CA VAL A 30 7.09 3.77 -5.19
C VAL A 30 8.40 4.53 -5.13
N ASP A 31 8.86 5.03 -6.27
CA ASP A 31 10.14 5.73 -6.37
C ASP A 31 10.11 7.02 -5.53
N GLU A 32 9.02 7.78 -5.54
CA GLU A 32 8.82 8.96 -4.69
C GLU A 32 8.92 8.60 -3.21
N ALA A 33 8.13 7.62 -2.75
CA ALA A 33 8.08 7.20 -1.35
C ALA A 33 9.44 6.69 -0.85
N VAL A 34 10.16 5.90 -1.66
CA VAL A 34 11.48 5.37 -1.31
C VAL A 34 12.53 6.49 -1.19
N ASN A 35 12.48 7.49 -2.06
CA ASN A 35 13.48 8.56 -2.09
C ASN A 35 13.22 9.62 -1.01
N GLU A 36 11.97 9.99 -0.77
CA GLU A 36 11.61 11.12 0.08
C GLU A 36 11.30 10.75 1.54
N LEU A 37 10.73 9.57 1.79
CA LEU A 37 10.39 9.16 3.16
C LEU A 37 11.63 8.61 3.84
N HIS A 38 11.98 9.13 5.02
CA HIS A 38 13.24 8.77 5.66
C HIS A 38 13.06 7.91 6.90
N THR A 39 11.97 8.08 7.64
CA THR A 39 11.75 7.46 8.94
C THR A 39 10.61 6.45 8.95
N ILE A 40 10.54 5.59 9.97
CA ILE A 40 9.39 4.70 10.18
C ILE A 40 8.10 5.52 10.30
N GLN A 41 8.15 6.66 11.00
CA GLN A 41 7.02 7.56 11.15
C GLN A 41 6.53 8.15 9.82
N ASP A 42 7.45 8.50 8.92
CA ASP A 42 7.09 8.97 7.57
C ASP A 42 6.34 7.88 6.80
N MET A 43 6.84 6.64 6.86
CA MET A 43 6.22 5.48 6.20
C MET A 43 4.85 5.15 6.78
N LEU A 44 4.68 5.23 8.11
CA LEU A 44 3.39 5.02 8.77
C LEU A 44 2.38 6.08 8.33
N ARG A 45 2.74 7.37 8.41
CA ARG A 45 1.88 8.49 7.98
C ARG A 45 1.49 8.36 6.51
N TRP A 46 2.44 7.98 5.65
CA TRP A 46 2.19 7.75 4.23
C TRP A 46 1.24 6.56 4.00
N ALA A 47 1.47 5.42 4.65
CA ALA A 47 0.61 4.24 4.55
C ALA A 47 -0.83 4.53 5.00
N VAL A 48 -1.00 5.24 6.12
CA VAL A 48 -2.32 5.70 6.61
C VAL A 48 -3.03 6.53 5.54
N SER A 49 -2.32 7.47 4.91
CA SER A 49 -2.89 8.32 3.86
C SER A 49 -3.36 7.50 2.66
N ARG A 50 -2.59 6.47 2.27
CA ARG A 50 -2.96 5.55 1.17
C ARG A 50 -4.17 4.69 1.54
N PHE A 51 -4.23 4.15 2.74
CA PHE A 51 -5.37 3.34 3.20
C PHE A 51 -6.65 4.15 3.33
N SER A 52 -6.56 5.38 3.87
CA SER A 52 -7.68 6.31 3.93
C SER A 52 -8.17 6.69 2.53
N ALA A 53 -7.26 6.95 1.58
CA ALA A 53 -7.63 7.28 0.20
C ALA A 53 -8.25 6.10 -0.56
N ALA A 54 -7.76 4.87 -0.30
CA ALA A 54 -8.26 3.65 -0.93
C ALA A 54 -9.59 3.14 -0.34
N ASN A 55 -10.03 3.72 0.78
CA ASN A 55 -11.26 3.36 1.50
C ASN A 55 -11.41 1.84 1.73
N ILE A 56 -10.32 1.20 2.17
CA ILE A 56 -10.27 -0.25 2.40
C ILE A 56 -11.08 -0.64 3.65
N TRP A 57 -11.60 -1.87 3.67
CA TRP A 57 -12.25 -2.44 4.86
C TRP A 57 -11.18 -2.95 5.85
N TYR A 58 -11.27 -2.51 7.11
CA TYR A 58 -10.27 -2.81 8.15
C TYR A 58 -10.58 -4.07 8.97
N GLY A 59 -11.81 -4.61 8.88
CA GLY A 59 -12.21 -5.82 9.61
C GLY A 59 -12.36 -5.62 11.13
N HIS A 60 -13.22 -6.42 11.76
CA HIS A 60 -13.41 -6.51 13.23
C HIS A 60 -13.80 -5.23 14.01
N GLY A 61 -14.52 -4.29 13.40
CA GLY A 61 -15.14 -3.18 14.16
C GLY A 61 -14.16 -2.13 14.70
N THR A 62 -12.91 -2.17 14.25
CA THR A 62 -11.89 -1.16 14.50
C THR A 62 -11.57 -0.45 13.19
N ASP A 63 -12.13 0.75 13.01
CA ASP A 63 -11.98 1.60 11.82
C ASP A 63 -10.74 2.48 11.93
N ASN A 64 -9.56 1.89 12.18
CA ASN A 64 -8.35 2.69 12.35
C ASN A 64 -7.29 2.39 11.28
N PRO A 65 -7.15 3.24 10.24
CA PRO A 65 -6.08 3.10 9.24
C PRO A 65 -4.68 3.14 9.87
N TRP A 66 -4.55 3.74 11.05
CA TRP A 66 -3.29 3.72 11.80
C TRP A 66 -2.89 2.32 12.26
N ASP A 67 -3.83 1.56 12.84
CA ASP A 67 -3.52 0.24 13.39
C ASP A 67 -3.16 -0.74 12.27
N GLU A 68 -3.85 -0.67 11.13
CA GLU A 68 -3.49 -1.42 9.93
C GLU A 68 -2.09 -1.04 9.41
N ALA A 69 -1.76 0.25 9.37
CA ALA A 69 -0.43 0.71 8.97
C ALA A 69 0.65 0.18 9.93
N VAL A 70 0.41 0.20 11.23
CA VAL A 70 1.34 -0.34 12.24
C VAL A 70 1.52 -1.85 12.07
N GLN A 71 0.42 -2.59 11.90
CA GLN A 71 0.42 -4.05 11.69
C GLN A 71 1.06 -4.47 10.36
N LEU A 72 1.11 -3.59 9.37
CA LEU A 72 1.78 -3.87 8.10
C LEU A 72 3.25 -3.43 8.12
N VAL A 73 3.55 -2.21 8.57
CA VAL A 73 4.88 -1.61 8.48
C VAL A 73 5.86 -2.26 9.46
N LEU A 74 5.49 -2.42 10.74
CA LEU A 74 6.43 -2.93 11.75
C LEU A 74 6.85 -4.38 11.51
N PRO A 75 5.93 -5.31 11.22
CA PRO A 75 6.32 -6.69 10.87
C PRO A 75 7.13 -6.77 9.57
N SER A 76 6.97 -5.82 8.64
CA SER A 76 7.81 -5.74 7.44
C SER A 76 9.27 -5.41 7.74
N LEU A 77 9.52 -4.77 8.87
CA LEU A 77 10.84 -4.45 9.42
C LEU A 77 11.32 -5.49 10.45
N TYR A 78 10.56 -6.57 10.65
CA TYR A 78 10.81 -7.54 11.72
C TYR A 78 10.82 -6.92 13.13
N LEU A 79 10.05 -5.85 13.32
CA LEU A 79 9.90 -5.17 14.61
C LEU A 79 8.61 -5.63 15.32
N PRO A 80 8.61 -5.67 16.66
CA PRO A 80 7.38 -5.88 17.43
C PRO A 80 6.41 -4.71 17.26
N LEU A 81 5.12 -4.89 17.61
CA LEU A 81 4.14 -3.80 17.52
C LEU A 81 4.31 -2.74 18.62
N ASP A 82 5.02 -3.08 19.72
CA ASP A 82 5.22 -2.23 20.89
C ASP A 82 6.56 -1.47 20.89
N ILE A 83 7.02 -1.01 19.73
CA ILE A 83 8.26 -0.24 19.66
C ILE A 83 8.15 1.10 20.42
N PRO A 84 9.23 1.57 21.09
CA PRO A 84 9.28 2.91 21.66
C PRO A 84 9.00 3.98 20.60
N GLU A 85 8.32 5.06 20.98
CA GLU A 85 7.99 6.15 20.06
C GLU A 85 9.22 6.79 19.44
N ASP A 86 10.32 6.93 20.19
CA ASP A 86 11.59 7.46 19.70
C ASP A 86 12.14 6.62 18.53
N MET A 87 11.93 5.30 18.56
CA MET A 87 12.38 4.41 17.50
C MET A 87 11.63 4.66 16.18
N ARG A 88 10.44 5.28 16.21
CA ARG A 88 9.70 5.64 15.00
C ARG A 88 10.40 6.72 14.17
N THR A 89 11.29 7.49 14.79
CA THR A 89 12.10 8.50 14.10
C THR A 89 13.38 7.92 13.47
N ALA A 90 13.64 6.62 13.65
CA ALA A 90 14.80 5.96 13.07
C ALA A 90 14.75 5.96 11.53
N ARG A 91 15.91 6.15 10.90
CA ARG A 91 16.04 6.15 9.44
C ARG A 91 16.00 4.73 8.89
N LEU A 92 15.30 4.55 7.78
CA LEU A 92 15.20 3.29 7.07
C LEU A 92 16.19 3.21 5.91
N THR A 93 16.72 2.01 5.69
CA THR A 93 17.49 1.68 4.49
C THR A 93 16.59 1.62 3.26
N SER A 94 17.15 1.83 2.08
CA SER A 94 16.37 1.77 0.83
C SER A 94 15.66 0.43 0.67
N SER A 95 16.29 -0.70 1.04
CA SER A 95 15.68 -2.03 0.99
C SER A 95 14.45 -2.18 1.88
N GLU A 96 14.48 -1.59 3.07
CA GLU A 96 13.35 -1.61 4.00
C GLU A 96 12.17 -0.80 3.46
N LYS A 97 12.45 0.38 2.91
CA LYS A 97 11.42 1.23 2.30
C LYS A 97 10.71 0.54 1.15
N HIS A 98 11.46 -0.07 0.21
CA HIS A 98 10.86 -0.80 -0.91
C HIS A 98 9.91 -1.91 -0.44
N ARG A 99 10.33 -2.69 0.57
CA ARG A 99 9.51 -3.78 1.11
C ARG A 99 8.20 -3.26 1.73
N ILE A 100 8.25 -2.14 2.43
CA ILE A 100 7.05 -1.51 3.01
C ILE A 100 6.11 -1.05 1.90
N VAL A 101 6.64 -0.30 0.92
CA VAL A 101 5.84 0.27 -0.17
C VAL A 101 5.15 -0.83 -0.98
N GLU A 102 5.88 -1.89 -1.34
CA GLU A 102 5.34 -3.04 -2.07
C GLU A 102 4.15 -3.66 -1.33
N ARG A 103 4.27 -3.83 0.00
CA ARG A 103 3.19 -4.37 0.82
C ARG A 103 2.00 -3.43 0.94
N VAL A 104 2.23 -2.12 1.07
CA VAL A 104 1.14 -1.11 1.11
C VAL A 104 0.35 -1.11 -0.19
N ILE A 105 1.04 -1.09 -1.34
CA ILE A 105 0.40 -1.11 -2.67
C ILE A 105 -0.38 -2.40 -2.85
N ARG A 106 0.23 -3.55 -2.53
CA ARG A 106 -0.43 -4.85 -2.58
C ARG A 106 -1.69 -4.88 -1.72
N ARG A 107 -1.65 -4.33 -0.49
CA ARG A 107 -2.80 -4.25 0.42
C ARG A 107 -3.93 -3.36 -0.12
N VAL A 108 -3.57 -2.23 -0.73
CA VAL A 108 -4.53 -1.32 -1.38
C VAL A 108 -5.21 -2.00 -2.58
N ASN A 109 -4.44 -2.72 -3.39
CA ASN A 109 -4.93 -3.36 -4.62
C ASN A 109 -5.72 -4.64 -4.34
N GLU A 110 -5.22 -5.53 -3.47
CA GLU A 110 -5.88 -6.80 -3.15
C GLU A 110 -7.11 -6.61 -2.25
N ARG A 111 -7.19 -5.52 -1.46
CA ARG A 111 -8.23 -5.22 -0.46
C ARG A 111 -8.47 -6.32 0.59
N ILE A 112 -7.69 -7.39 0.58
CA ILE A 112 -7.73 -8.48 1.56
C ILE A 112 -6.90 -8.04 2.78
N PRO A 113 -7.41 -8.23 4.01
CA PRO A 113 -6.64 -7.95 5.23
C PRO A 113 -5.32 -8.73 5.25
N SER A 114 -4.26 -8.09 5.72
CA SER A 114 -2.97 -8.78 5.90
C SER A 114 -3.19 -10.00 6.80
N PRO A 115 -2.72 -11.20 6.43
CA PRO A 115 -2.72 -12.32 7.34
C PRO A 115 -1.89 -11.95 8.57
N ILE A 116 -2.48 -12.20 9.73
CA ILE A 116 -1.94 -11.95 11.07
C ILE A 116 -0.79 -12.91 11.38
#